data_AF-K9KB31-F1
#
_entry.id   AF-K9KB31-F1
#
_cell.length_a   1.000
_cell.length_b   1.000
_cell.length_c   1.000
_cell.angle_alpha   90.00
_cell.angle_beta   90.00
_cell.angle_gamma   90.00
#
_symmetry.space_group_name_H-M   'P 1'
#
loop_
_entity.id
_entity.type
_entity.pdbx_description
1 polymer ?
#
loop_
_entity_poly.entity_id
_entity_poly.type
_entity_poly.pdbx_seq_one_letter_code
_entity_poly.pdbx_strand_id
1 'polypeptide(L)'
;CSKLSEVFEQEIDPVMQSLGYCCGRKLEFSPQTLCCYGKQLCTIPRDATYYSYQNRYHFCEKCFNEIQGESVSLGDDPSQPQTTINKEQFSKRKNDTLDPELFVECTECGRKMHQICVLHHEIIWPSGFVCDGCLKKTARTRKENKFSAKRLPSTRLGTFLENRVNDFLRRQNHPESGEVTVRVVHASDKTVEVKPGMKARFVDSGEMAESFPYRTKALFAFEEIDGVDLCFFGMHVQEYGSDCPPPNQRRVYISYLDSVHFFRPKCLRTAVYHEILIGYLEYVKKLGYTTGHIWACPPSEGDDYIFHCHPPDQKIPKPKRLQEWYKKMLDKAMTDRIVHDYKDIFKQATEDRLTSAKELPYFEGDFWPNVLEESIKELEQEEEERKREENTSNESTDVTKG
;
A
#
# COMPACT_ATOMS: atom_id res chain seq x y z
N CYS A 1 25.78 19.28 18.53
CA CYS A 1 26.31 20.57 18.03
C CYS A 1 25.52 20.94 16.78
N SER A 2 24.33 21.52 16.92
CA SER A 2 23.33 21.65 15.84
C SER A 2 23.30 23.02 15.16
N LYS A 3 23.67 24.10 15.86
CA LYS A 3 23.55 25.45 15.30
C LYS A 3 24.54 25.74 14.17
N LEU A 4 25.77 25.23 14.27
CA LEU A 4 26.78 25.40 13.23
C LEU A 4 26.42 24.64 11.95
N SER A 5 25.83 23.44 12.07
CA SER A 5 25.39 22.68 10.89
C SER A 5 24.23 23.37 10.17
N GLU A 6 23.25 23.91 10.90
CA GLU A 6 22.15 24.69 10.31
C GLU A 6 22.65 25.90 9.51
N VAL A 7 23.60 26.67 10.07
CA VAL A 7 24.20 27.82 9.37
C VAL A 7 25.00 27.34 8.16
N PHE A 8 25.81 26.29 8.32
CA PHE A 8 26.60 25.75 7.21
C PHE A 8 25.72 25.29 6.05
N GLU A 9 24.62 24.58 6.30
CA GLU A 9 23.69 24.10 5.28
C GLU A 9 23.05 25.25 4.47
N GLN A 10 22.72 26.36 5.13
CA GLN A 10 22.15 27.55 4.48
C GLN A 10 23.17 28.28 3.60
N GLU A 11 24.42 28.38 4.05
CA GLU A 11 25.48 29.09 3.33
C GLU A 11 26.08 28.26 2.18
N ILE A 12 26.24 26.94 2.37
CA ILE A 12 26.99 26.10 1.41
C ILE A 12 26.21 25.81 0.13
N ASP A 13 24.88 25.70 0.19
CA ASP A 13 24.05 25.33 -0.96
C ASP A 13 24.16 26.34 -2.13
N PRO A 14 23.91 27.65 -1.94
CA PRO A 14 24.05 28.64 -3.02
C PRO A 14 25.50 28.75 -3.52
N VAL A 15 26.50 28.61 -2.63
CA VAL A 15 27.92 28.61 -3.03
C VAL A 15 28.22 27.46 -3.99
N MET A 16 27.80 26.24 -3.65
CA MET A 16 28.03 25.06 -4.50
C MET A 16 27.29 25.16 -5.84
N GLN A 17 26.06 25.68 -5.84
CA GLN A 17 25.33 25.96 -7.08
C GLN A 17 26.06 26.98 -7.96
N SER A 18 26.62 28.05 -7.39
CA SER A 18 27.41 29.05 -8.14
C SER A 18 28.67 28.47 -8.79
N LEU A 19 29.25 27.42 -8.18
CA LEU A 19 30.39 26.67 -8.71
C LEU A 19 30.00 25.64 -9.78
N GLY A 20 28.70 25.54 -10.10
CA GLY A 20 28.14 24.66 -11.12
C GLY A 20 27.80 23.25 -10.62
N TYR A 21 27.65 23.05 -9.31
CA TYR A 21 27.14 21.80 -8.72
C TYR A 21 25.61 21.80 -8.64
N CYS A 22 24.99 20.63 -8.45
CA CYS A 22 23.54 20.51 -8.34
C CYS A 22 22.99 21.14 -7.05
N CYS A 23 23.71 20.97 -5.93
CA CYS A 23 23.44 21.55 -4.62
C CYS A 23 24.68 21.37 -3.72
N GLY A 24 24.70 22.05 -2.58
CA GLY A 24 25.70 21.89 -1.51
C GLY A 24 25.19 21.10 -0.30
N ARG A 25 23.96 20.58 -0.38
CA ARG A 25 23.31 19.84 0.71
C ARG A 25 23.98 18.49 0.94
N LYS A 26 24.10 18.07 2.20
CA LYS A 26 24.43 16.70 2.58
C LYS A 26 23.13 15.90 2.65
N LEU A 27 22.88 15.04 1.65
CA LEU A 27 21.65 14.27 1.56
C LEU A 27 21.90 12.81 1.97
N GLU A 28 21.00 12.29 2.79
CA GLU A 28 21.03 10.93 3.32
C GLU A 28 19.63 10.34 3.17
N PHE A 29 19.54 9.04 2.90
CA PHE A 29 18.28 8.34 2.82
C PHE A 29 17.62 8.23 4.19
N SER A 30 16.28 8.15 4.18
CA SER A 30 15.53 7.82 5.39
C SER A 30 15.98 6.46 5.93
N PRO A 31 16.08 6.30 7.27
CA PRO A 31 16.45 5.02 7.85
C PRO A 31 15.40 3.97 7.49
N GLN A 32 15.84 2.76 7.20
CA GLN A 32 14.92 1.65 6.91
C GLN A 32 14.03 1.38 8.12
N THR A 33 12.72 1.19 7.88
CA THR A 33 11.80 0.72 8.91
C THR A 33 12.17 -0.72 9.25
N LEU A 34 12.82 -0.93 10.39
CA LEU A 34 13.18 -2.27 10.86
C LEU A 34 11.97 -2.92 11.53
N CYS A 35 11.53 -4.08 11.02
CA CYS A 35 10.49 -4.88 11.64
C CYS A 35 11.05 -5.65 12.84
N CYS A 36 10.24 -5.79 13.90
CA CYS A 36 10.59 -6.53 15.11
C CYS A 36 10.00 -7.94 15.07
N TYR A 37 10.83 -8.96 15.25
CA TYR A 37 10.40 -10.37 15.31
C TYR A 37 9.68 -10.76 16.62
N GLY A 38 9.64 -9.87 17.62
CA GLY A 38 9.07 -10.19 18.93
C GLY A 38 7.54 -10.16 18.97
N LYS A 39 6.89 -9.31 18.17
CA LYS A 39 5.43 -9.16 18.11
C LYS A 39 5.01 -8.82 16.69
N GLN A 40 3.85 -9.33 16.26
CA GLN A 40 3.27 -8.94 14.97
C GLN A 40 3.04 -7.43 14.93
N LEU A 41 3.33 -6.83 13.76
CA LEU A 41 3.20 -5.39 13.49
C LEU A 41 4.05 -4.48 14.39
N CYS A 42 5.06 -5.02 15.08
CA CYS A 42 5.99 -4.20 15.85
C CYS A 42 7.14 -3.70 14.96
N THR A 43 7.42 -2.40 15.03
CA THR A 43 8.53 -1.76 14.31
C THR A 43 9.54 -1.16 15.30
N ILE A 44 10.78 -0.98 14.85
CA ILE A 44 11.86 -0.37 15.63
C ILE A 44 12.01 1.10 15.17
N PRO A 45 11.68 2.08 16.04
CA PRO A 45 11.76 3.48 15.67
C PRO A 45 13.17 3.93 15.28
N ARG A 46 13.26 5.02 14.53
CA ARG A 46 14.52 5.74 14.31
C ARG A 46 15.15 6.15 15.65
N ASP A 47 16.47 6.10 15.72
CA ASP A 47 17.29 6.39 16.90
C ASP A 47 17.03 5.46 18.10
N ALA A 48 16.13 4.49 17.99
CA ALA A 48 15.89 3.52 19.04
C ALA A 48 17.00 2.48 19.07
N THR A 49 17.28 2.03 20.29
CA THR A 49 18.14 0.88 20.53
C THR A 49 17.42 -0.41 20.16
N TYR A 50 18.13 -1.33 19.51
CA TYR A 50 17.60 -2.63 19.10
C TYR A 50 18.68 -3.71 19.12
N TYR A 51 18.24 -4.96 19.03
CA TYR A 51 19.10 -6.14 19.01
C TYR A 51 19.01 -6.80 17.64
N SER A 52 20.17 -7.14 17.04
CA SER A 52 20.24 -7.77 15.72
C SER A 52 21.12 -9.01 15.70
N TYR A 53 20.62 -10.07 15.06
CA TYR A 53 21.39 -11.26 14.74
C TYR A 53 21.54 -11.40 13.22
N GLN A 54 22.78 -11.59 12.75
CA GLN A 54 23.15 -11.75 11.33
C GLN A 54 22.59 -10.67 10.37
N ASN A 55 22.32 -9.44 10.86
CA ASN A 55 21.65 -8.39 10.09
C ASN A 55 20.30 -8.79 9.49
N ARG A 56 19.65 -9.84 10.02
CA ARG A 56 18.40 -10.40 9.49
C ARG A 56 17.28 -10.39 10.52
N TYR A 57 17.59 -10.82 11.74
CA TYR A 57 16.60 -10.90 12.81
C TYR A 57 16.78 -9.72 13.74
N HIS A 58 15.73 -8.90 13.87
CA HIS A 58 15.75 -7.67 14.65
C HIS A 58 14.69 -7.73 15.75
N PHE A 59 15.04 -7.26 16.95
CA PHE A 59 14.11 -7.10 18.06
C PHE A 59 14.26 -5.69 18.65
N CYS A 60 13.15 -5.00 18.86
CA CYS A 60 13.16 -3.77 19.65
C CYS A 60 13.58 -4.10 21.09
N GLU A 61 14.18 -3.12 21.78
CA GLU A 61 14.69 -3.33 23.15
C GLU A 61 13.60 -3.86 24.10
N LYS A 62 12.35 -3.40 23.96
CA LYS A 62 11.22 -3.88 24.76
C LYS A 62 10.93 -5.36 24.51
N CYS A 63 10.72 -5.76 23.25
CA CYS A 63 10.37 -7.14 22.92
C CYS A 63 11.51 -8.11 23.23
N PHE A 64 12.76 -7.70 23.00
CA PHE A 64 13.91 -8.54 23.31
C PHE A 64 14.03 -8.87 24.80
N ASN A 65 13.70 -7.89 25.66
CA ASN A 65 13.72 -8.03 27.11
C ASN A 65 12.48 -8.77 27.66
N GLU A 66 11.35 -8.75 26.95
CA GLU A 66 10.14 -9.52 27.31
C GLU A 66 10.31 -11.04 27.14
N ILE A 67 11.25 -11.49 26.29
CA ILE A 67 11.53 -12.92 26.08
C ILE A 67 12.10 -13.51 27.39
N GLN A 68 11.43 -14.51 27.95
CA GLN A 68 11.88 -15.19 29.16
C GLN A 68 13.13 -16.05 28.87
N GLY A 69 14.12 -15.99 29.76
CA GLY A 69 15.39 -16.72 29.63
C GLY A 69 16.45 -16.02 28.77
N GLU A 70 17.54 -16.76 28.49
CA GLU A 70 18.74 -16.26 27.79
C GLU A 70 18.77 -16.63 26.31
N SER A 71 17.72 -17.23 25.77
CA SER A 71 17.68 -17.70 24.38
C SER A 71 16.42 -17.24 23.66
N VAL A 72 16.57 -16.97 22.37
CA VAL A 72 15.53 -16.51 21.44
C VAL A 72 15.32 -17.60 20.40
N SER A 73 14.06 -18.03 20.23
CA SER A 73 13.68 -18.95 19.16
C SER A 73 13.42 -18.18 17.88
N LEU A 74 14.12 -18.54 16.81
CA LEU A 74 14.00 -17.95 15.48
C LEU A 74 13.46 -18.98 14.49
N GLY A 75 12.41 -18.62 13.76
CA GLY A 75 11.88 -19.38 12.64
C GLY A 75 10.86 -18.53 11.88
N ASP A 76 10.95 -18.55 10.55
CA ASP A 76 10.02 -17.82 9.67
C ASP A 76 8.70 -18.62 9.45
N ASP A 77 8.73 -19.93 9.68
CA ASP A 77 7.62 -20.87 9.48
C ASP A 77 7.34 -21.66 10.77
N PRO A 78 6.15 -21.55 11.38
CA PRO A 78 5.77 -22.30 12.57
C PRO A 78 5.76 -23.82 12.38
N SER A 79 5.66 -24.30 11.13
CA SER A 79 5.68 -25.73 10.79
C SER A 79 7.09 -26.32 10.68
N GLN A 80 8.12 -25.47 10.74
CA GLN A 80 9.52 -25.87 10.67
C GLN A 80 10.21 -25.81 12.04
N PRO A 81 11.25 -26.64 12.28
CA PRO A 81 12.01 -26.59 13.52
C PRO A 81 12.68 -25.23 13.70
N GLN A 82 12.39 -24.58 14.82
CA GLN A 82 12.97 -23.28 15.17
C GLN A 82 14.41 -23.44 15.64
N THR A 83 15.26 -22.49 15.24
CA THR A 83 16.63 -22.37 15.73
C THR A 83 16.69 -21.54 17.01
N THR A 84 17.29 -22.09 18.06
CA THR A 84 17.45 -21.39 19.34
C THR A 84 18.80 -20.67 19.39
N ILE A 85 18.78 -19.35 19.54
CA ILE A 85 19.98 -18.49 19.56
C ILE A 85 20.10 -17.81 20.93
N ASN A 86 21.28 -17.87 21.54
CA ASN A 86 21.52 -17.17 22.82
C ASN A 86 21.50 -15.65 22.60
N LYS A 87 20.90 -14.90 23.53
CA LYS A 87 20.80 -13.43 23.52
C LYS A 87 22.16 -12.75 23.43
N GLU A 88 23.22 -13.34 23.97
CA GLU A 88 24.60 -12.82 23.88
C GLU A 88 25.13 -12.76 22.44
N GLN A 89 24.57 -13.56 21.53
CA GLN A 89 24.94 -13.55 20.11
C GLN A 89 24.29 -12.38 19.35
N PHE A 90 23.35 -11.65 19.96
CA PHE A 90 22.73 -10.48 19.35
C PHE A 90 23.59 -9.24 19.56
N SER A 91 23.80 -8.49 18.49
CA SER A 91 24.45 -7.18 18.54
C SER A 91 23.46 -6.12 18.99
N LYS A 92 23.74 -5.44 20.10
CA LYS A 92 23.03 -4.21 20.50
C LYS A 92 23.45 -3.07 19.57
N ARG A 93 22.48 -2.44 18.89
CA ARG A 93 22.69 -1.39 17.89
C ARG A 93 21.70 -0.24 18.11
N LYS A 94 21.95 0.88 17.44
CA LYS A 94 21.04 2.02 17.37
C LYS A 94 20.56 2.19 15.93
N ASN A 95 19.27 2.44 15.73
CA ASN A 95 18.70 2.64 14.41
C ASN A 95 18.96 4.07 13.89
N ASP A 96 20.23 4.41 13.75
CA ASP A 96 20.72 5.74 13.35
C ASP A 96 21.71 5.71 12.18
N THR A 97 21.85 4.55 11.53
CA THR A 97 22.62 4.43 10.30
C THR A 97 21.81 5.02 9.15
N LEU A 98 22.35 6.09 8.55
CA LEU A 98 21.76 6.76 7.39
C LEU A 98 22.73 6.60 6.22
N ASP A 99 22.26 5.97 5.15
CA ASP A 99 23.05 5.81 3.94
C ASP A 99 23.09 7.14 3.17
N PRO A 100 24.29 7.65 2.79
CA PRO A 100 24.38 8.87 2.00
C PRO A 100 23.83 8.66 0.58
N GLU A 101 23.25 9.71 0.00
CA GLU A 101 22.88 9.68 -1.42
C GLU A 101 24.12 9.45 -2.31
N LEU A 102 23.90 8.71 -3.40
CA LEU A 102 24.96 8.42 -4.36
C LEU A 102 25.28 9.64 -5.23
N PHE A 103 26.55 9.72 -5.62
CA PHE A 103 27.04 10.72 -6.56
C PHE A 103 27.35 10.08 -7.92
N VAL A 104 27.12 10.85 -8.99
CA VAL A 104 27.57 10.55 -10.35
C VAL A 104 28.54 11.63 -10.80
N GLU A 105 29.62 11.22 -11.47
CA GLU A 105 30.66 12.12 -11.95
C GLU A 105 30.38 12.51 -13.41
N CYS A 106 30.41 13.82 -13.70
CA CYS A 106 30.26 14.32 -15.06
C CYS A 106 31.51 13.95 -15.89
N THR A 107 31.33 13.21 -16.98
CA THR A 107 32.43 12.71 -17.81
C THR A 107 33.23 13.80 -18.53
N GLU A 108 32.72 15.04 -18.58
CA GLU A 108 33.38 16.15 -19.26
C GLU A 108 34.10 17.11 -18.30
N CYS A 109 33.54 17.39 -17.12
CA CYS A 109 34.12 18.36 -16.18
C CYS A 109 34.56 17.78 -14.83
N GLY A 110 34.35 16.49 -14.59
CA GLY A 110 34.74 15.79 -13.36
C GLY A 110 33.96 16.19 -12.10
N ARG A 111 32.97 17.10 -12.20
CA ARG A 111 32.13 17.46 -11.05
C ARG A 111 31.23 16.30 -10.65
N LYS A 112 31.18 16.02 -9.35
CA LYS A 112 30.28 15.04 -8.73
C LYS A 112 28.95 15.69 -8.38
N MET A 113 27.85 15.11 -8.85
CA MET A 113 26.49 15.57 -8.58
C MET A 113 25.70 14.46 -7.89
N HIS A 114 24.74 14.79 -7.03
CA HIS A 114 23.82 13.77 -6.51
C HIS A 114 23.05 13.14 -7.67
N GLN A 115 23.06 11.81 -7.73
CA GLN A 115 22.44 11.03 -8.80
C GLN A 115 20.96 11.37 -8.95
N ILE A 116 20.25 11.54 -7.83
CA ILE A 116 18.83 11.88 -7.76
C ILE A 116 18.59 13.32 -8.23
N CYS A 117 19.40 14.29 -7.78
CA CYS A 117 19.25 15.70 -8.20
C CYS A 117 19.34 15.88 -9.72
N VAL A 118 20.18 15.09 -10.39
CA VAL A 118 20.37 15.16 -11.84
C VAL A 118 19.60 14.10 -12.59
N LEU A 119 18.86 13.22 -11.90
CA LEU A 119 18.09 12.10 -12.45
C LEU A 119 18.88 11.27 -13.46
N HIS A 120 20.14 10.92 -13.15
CA HIS A 120 20.92 10.05 -14.03
C HIS A 120 20.66 8.58 -13.73
N HIS A 121 20.35 7.82 -14.77
CA HIS A 121 20.17 6.38 -14.70
C HIS A 121 20.95 5.70 -15.84
N GLU A 122 21.84 4.77 -15.51
CA GLU A 122 22.76 4.15 -16.46
C GLU A 122 22.05 3.38 -17.57
N ILE A 123 20.93 2.71 -17.26
CA ILE A 123 20.12 2.02 -18.28
C ILE A 123 19.52 3.01 -19.31
N ILE A 124 19.14 4.22 -18.89
CA ILE A 124 18.56 5.23 -19.79
C ILE A 124 19.67 5.87 -20.63
N TRP A 125 20.79 6.22 -19.98
CA TRP A 125 21.94 6.87 -20.61
C TRP A 125 23.24 6.10 -20.34
N PRO A 126 23.48 4.97 -21.04
CA PRO A 126 24.63 4.11 -20.78
C PRO A 126 25.97 4.70 -21.22
N SER A 127 25.95 5.79 -22.00
CA SER A 127 27.15 6.53 -22.40
C SER A 127 27.76 7.38 -21.28
N GLY A 128 27.21 7.33 -20.07
CA GLY A 128 27.64 8.10 -18.92
C GLY A 128 26.92 9.44 -18.75
N PHE A 129 27.14 10.06 -17.60
CA PHE A 129 26.52 11.32 -17.20
C PHE A 129 27.29 12.53 -17.74
N VAL A 130 26.57 13.44 -18.42
CA VAL A 130 27.05 14.78 -18.77
C VAL A 130 26.13 15.82 -18.11
N CYS A 131 26.69 16.70 -17.29
CA CYS A 131 25.90 17.69 -16.57
C CYS A 131 25.33 18.77 -17.50
N ASP A 132 24.24 19.39 -17.09
CA ASP A 132 23.52 20.39 -17.89
C ASP A 132 24.39 21.60 -18.24
N GLY A 133 25.35 21.96 -17.38
CA GLY A 133 26.33 23.02 -17.66
C GLY A 133 27.22 22.70 -18.86
N CYS A 134 27.71 21.47 -18.96
CA CYS A 134 28.53 21.01 -20.10
C CYS A 134 27.70 20.87 -21.38
N LEU A 135 26.49 20.34 -21.27
CA LEU A 135 25.54 20.25 -22.39
C LEU A 135 25.22 21.64 -22.95
N LYS A 136 24.88 22.61 -22.09
CA LYS A 136 24.60 24.00 -22.49
C LYS A 136 25.79 24.67 -23.18
N LYS A 137 27.01 24.50 -22.67
CA LYS A 137 28.24 25.06 -23.28
C LYS A 137 28.49 24.58 -24.70
N THR A 138 28.00 23.40 -25.04
CA THR A 138 28.20 22.74 -26.33
C THR A 138 26.92 22.69 -27.17
N ALA A 139 25.87 23.42 -26.77
CA ALA A 139 24.56 23.43 -27.40
C ALA A 139 23.96 22.02 -27.63
N ARG A 140 24.25 21.08 -26.73
CA ARG A 140 23.68 19.72 -26.72
C ARG A 140 22.54 19.62 -25.71
N THR A 141 21.66 18.66 -25.93
CA THR A 141 20.63 18.23 -24.97
C THR A 141 20.85 16.77 -24.62
N ARG A 142 20.29 16.33 -23.49
CA ARG A 142 20.30 14.90 -23.16
C ARG A 142 19.52 14.13 -24.22
N LYS A 143 19.94 12.88 -24.48
CA LYS A 143 19.15 11.97 -25.32
C LYS A 143 17.79 11.73 -24.67
N GLU A 144 16.76 11.57 -25.49
CA GLU A 144 15.40 11.29 -25.04
C GLU A 144 15.35 10.07 -24.09
N ASN A 145 14.61 10.18 -22.98
CA ASN A 145 14.30 9.06 -22.12
C ASN A 145 13.24 8.16 -22.78
N LYS A 146 13.63 6.94 -23.18
CA LYS A 146 12.71 5.96 -23.79
C LYS A 146 11.88 5.17 -22.77
N PHE A 147 12.14 5.33 -21.48
CA PHE A 147 11.49 4.64 -20.37
C PHE A 147 10.49 5.58 -19.65
N SER A 148 9.62 6.22 -20.43
CA SER A 148 8.58 7.11 -19.90
C SER A 148 7.27 6.37 -19.64
N ALA A 149 6.45 6.91 -18.74
CA ALA A 149 5.14 6.37 -18.39
C ALA A 149 4.23 6.28 -19.62
N LYS A 150 4.27 7.29 -20.49
CA LYS A 150 3.47 7.36 -21.74
C LYS A 150 3.77 6.20 -22.69
N ARG A 151 5.00 5.65 -22.66
CA ARG A 151 5.47 4.56 -23.52
C ARG A 151 5.16 3.17 -22.97
N LEU A 152 4.68 3.04 -21.74
CA LEU A 152 4.13 1.78 -21.25
C LEU A 152 2.93 1.36 -22.12
N PRO A 153 2.72 0.05 -22.35
CA PRO A 153 1.61 -0.44 -23.16
C PRO A 153 0.25 0.08 -22.67
N SER A 154 -0.52 0.69 -23.58
CA SER A 154 -1.87 1.16 -23.28
C SER A 154 -2.84 -0.02 -23.14
N THR A 155 -3.87 0.17 -22.31
CA THR A 155 -4.99 -0.76 -22.16
C THR A 155 -6.31 0.00 -22.26
N ARG A 156 -7.41 -0.70 -22.55
CA ARG A 156 -8.74 -0.07 -22.62
C ARG A 156 -9.12 0.65 -21.32
N LEU A 157 -8.83 0.05 -20.16
CA LEU A 157 -9.06 0.66 -18.85
C LEU A 157 -8.13 1.87 -18.65
N GLY A 158 -6.82 1.72 -18.88
CA GLY A 158 -5.86 2.82 -18.73
C GLY A 158 -6.24 4.04 -19.59
N THR A 159 -6.57 3.82 -20.86
CA THR A 159 -7.00 4.88 -21.76
C THR A 159 -8.36 5.48 -21.41
N PHE A 160 -9.29 4.69 -20.88
CA PHE A 160 -10.55 5.22 -20.39
C PHE A 160 -10.34 6.19 -19.22
N LEU A 161 -9.51 5.79 -18.25
CA LEU A 161 -9.20 6.60 -17.07
C LEU A 161 -8.41 7.86 -17.42
N GLU A 162 -7.36 7.73 -18.24
CA GLU A 162 -6.52 8.88 -18.64
C GLU A 162 -7.34 9.92 -19.40
N ASN A 163 -8.25 9.50 -20.29
CA ASN A 163 -9.11 10.41 -21.03
C ASN A 163 -10.05 11.15 -20.09
N ARG A 164 -10.70 10.43 -19.15
CA ARG A 164 -11.60 11.02 -18.17
C ARG A 164 -10.90 12.09 -17.33
N VAL A 165 -9.70 11.79 -16.82
CA VAL A 165 -8.92 12.72 -15.99
C VAL A 165 -8.49 13.94 -16.82
N ASN A 166 -7.93 13.73 -18.01
CA ASN A 166 -7.46 14.85 -18.84
C ASN A 166 -8.61 15.71 -19.36
N ASP A 167 -9.78 15.13 -19.66
CA ASP A 167 -10.99 15.88 -19.97
C ASP A 167 -11.46 16.74 -18.79
N PHE A 168 -11.38 16.20 -17.57
CA PHE A 168 -11.65 16.97 -16.35
C PHE A 168 -10.67 18.14 -16.21
N LEU A 169 -9.36 17.90 -16.35
CA LEU A 169 -8.33 18.94 -16.24
C LEU A 169 -8.52 20.04 -17.30
N ARG A 170 -8.81 19.67 -18.56
CA ARG A 170 -9.15 20.62 -19.63
C ARG A 170 -10.34 21.52 -19.27
N ARG A 171 -11.38 20.96 -18.63
CA ARG A 171 -12.54 21.76 -18.17
C ARG A 171 -12.21 22.69 -17.01
N GLN A 172 -11.29 22.30 -16.12
CA GLN A 172 -10.81 23.18 -15.05
C GLN A 172 -9.95 24.32 -15.59
N ASN A 173 -9.28 24.13 -16.73
CA ASN A 173 -8.46 25.12 -17.42
C ASN A 173 -7.46 25.83 -16.49
N HIS A 174 -6.85 25.08 -15.56
CA HIS A 174 -5.91 25.63 -14.61
C HIS A 174 -4.50 25.68 -15.24
N PRO A 175 -3.79 26.83 -15.19
CA PRO A 175 -2.57 27.08 -15.95
C PRO A 175 -1.40 26.15 -15.62
N GLU A 176 -1.37 25.63 -14.40
CA GLU A 176 -0.31 24.71 -13.93
C GLU A 176 -0.63 23.22 -14.12
N SER A 177 -1.71 22.86 -14.83
CA SER A 177 -2.09 21.44 -14.98
C SER A 177 -1.18 20.73 -15.98
N GLY A 178 -0.57 19.61 -15.56
CA GLY A 178 0.11 18.68 -16.45
C GLY A 178 -0.84 17.69 -17.14
N GLU A 179 -0.35 17.02 -18.19
CA GLU A 179 -1.02 15.84 -18.76
C GLU A 179 -0.89 14.66 -17.79
N VAL A 180 -1.99 13.96 -17.54
CA VAL A 180 -2.00 12.74 -16.72
C VAL A 180 -1.98 11.51 -17.61
N THR A 181 -1.06 10.60 -17.36
CA THR A 181 -0.99 9.28 -17.99
C THR A 181 -1.48 8.22 -17.01
N VAL A 182 -2.38 7.32 -17.42
CA VAL A 182 -2.82 6.19 -16.57
C VAL A 182 -2.47 4.87 -17.24
N ARG A 183 -1.79 3.97 -16.51
CA ARG A 183 -1.34 2.67 -17.05
C ARG A 183 -1.74 1.53 -16.13
N VAL A 184 -2.30 0.49 -16.73
CA VAL A 184 -2.49 -0.81 -16.08
C VAL A 184 -1.21 -1.61 -16.32
N VAL A 185 -0.48 -1.92 -15.26
CA VAL A 185 0.87 -2.52 -15.33
C VAL A 185 0.87 -3.99 -14.90
N HIS A 186 -0.21 -4.45 -14.28
CA HIS A 186 -0.40 -5.84 -13.92
C HIS A 186 -1.85 -6.25 -14.16
N ALA A 187 -2.04 -7.46 -14.69
CA ALA A 187 -3.33 -8.14 -14.73
C ALA A 187 -3.08 -9.66 -14.69
N SER A 188 -3.60 -10.34 -13.67
CA SER A 188 -3.49 -11.80 -13.55
C SER A 188 -4.73 -12.40 -12.92
N ASP A 189 -5.02 -13.65 -13.27
CA ASP A 189 -6.10 -14.42 -12.65
C ASP A 189 -5.59 -15.06 -11.36
N LYS A 190 -6.39 -14.97 -10.30
CA LYS A 190 -6.12 -15.47 -8.95
C LYS A 190 -7.38 -16.10 -8.37
N THR A 191 -7.22 -16.80 -7.27
CA THR A 191 -8.30 -17.38 -6.46
C THR A 191 -8.11 -16.97 -5.02
N VAL A 192 -9.20 -16.64 -4.33
CA VAL A 192 -9.22 -16.53 -2.86
C VAL A 192 -9.83 -17.82 -2.33
N GLU A 193 -9.11 -18.49 -1.44
CA GLU A 193 -9.58 -19.70 -0.77
C GLU A 193 -10.37 -19.32 0.50
N VAL A 194 -11.44 -20.05 0.76
CA VAL A 194 -12.21 -19.89 2.01
C VAL A 194 -11.37 -20.44 3.16
N LYS A 195 -11.18 -19.62 4.20
CA LYS A 195 -10.38 -19.95 5.39
C LYS A 195 -10.99 -21.13 6.18
N PRO A 196 -10.19 -21.84 7.00
CA PRO A 196 -10.57 -23.13 7.58
C PRO A 196 -11.90 -23.17 8.36
N GLY A 197 -12.20 -22.17 9.18
CA GLY A 197 -13.44 -22.10 9.97
C GLY A 197 -14.67 -22.00 9.08
N MET A 198 -14.70 -21.03 8.17
CA MET A 198 -15.76 -20.88 7.17
C MET A 198 -15.86 -22.10 6.25
N LYS A 199 -14.73 -22.71 5.91
CA LYS A 199 -14.67 -23.92 5.09
C LYS A 199 -15.36 -25.10 5.79
N ALA A 200 -14.96 -25.41 7.01
CA ALA A 200 -15.58 -26.47 7.80
C ALA A 200 -17.09 -26.22 8.01
N ARG A 201 -17.48 -24.95 8.19
CA ARG A 201 -18.87 -24.58 8.49
C ARG A 201 -19.81 -24.61 7.29
N PHE A 202 -19.36 -24.24 6.09
CA PHE A 202 -20.22 -24.05 4.91
C PHE A 202 -19.73 -24.69 3.61
N VAL A 203 -18.43 -24.91 3.44
CA VAL A 203 -17.90 -25.52 2.21
C VAL A 203 -18.05 -27.03 2.27
N ASP A 204 -17.68 -27.65 3.39
CA ASP A 204 -17.74 -29.11 3.54
C ASP A 204 -19.18 -29.65 3.54
N SER A 205 -20.17 -28.80 3.87
CA SER A 205 -21.60 -29.09 3.74
C SER A 205 -22.17 -28.81 2.35
N GLY A 206 -21.37 -28.29 1.41
CA GLY A 206 -21.79 -27.93 0.04
C GLY A 206 -22.62 -26.65 -0.05
N GLU A 207 -22.62 -25.81 0.99
CA GLU A 207 -23.41 -24.58 1.06
C GLU A 207 -22.69 -23.35 0.50
N MET A 208 -21.38 -23.41 0.33
CA MET A 208 -20.51 -22.36 -0.18
C MET A 208 -19.39 -22.95 -1.05
N ALA A 209 -18.92 -22.22 -2.07
CA ALA A 209 -17.77 -22.64 -2.86
C ALA A 209 -16.47 -22.60 -2.03
N GLU A 210 -15.54 -23.51 -2.31
CA GLU A 210 -14.24 -23.57 -1.59
C GLU A 210 -13.31 -22.40 -1.92
N SER A 211 -13.47 -21.79 -3.10
CA SER A 211 -12.69 -20.66 -3.55
C SER A 211 -13.44 -19.82 -4.58
N PHE A 212 -13.01 -18.57 -4.74
CA PHE A 212 -13.60 -17.62 -5.69
C PHE A 212 -12.54 -17.08 -6.65
N PRO A 213 -12.67 -17.33 -7.98
CA PRO A 213 -11.75 -16.78 -8.96
C PRO A 213 -12.00 -15.29 -9.18
N TYR A 214 -10.92 -14.53 -9.30
CA TYR A 214 -10.93 -13.10 -9.61
C TYR A 214 -9.74 -12.72 -10.47
N ARG A 215 -9.85 -11.59 -11.16
CA ARG A 215 -8.73 -10.96 -11.83
C ARG A 215 -8.20 -9.82 -10.97
N THR A 216 -6.92 -9.88 -10.59
CA THR A 216 -6.26 -8.72 -9.97
C THR A 216 -5.74 -7.78 -11.04
N LYS A 217 -5.80 -6.46 -10.81
CA LYS A 217 -5.13 -5.47 -11.63
C LYS A 217 -4.40 -4.45 -10.77
N ALA A 218 -3.22 -4.04 -11.21
CA ALA A 218 -2.50 -2.88 -10.68
C ALA A 218 -2.49 -1.77 -11.72
N LEU A 219 -2.86 -0.56 -11.31
CA LEU A 219 -2.81 0.62 -12.15
C LEU A 219 -2.17 1.80 -11.43
N PHE A 220 -1.49 2.64 -12.20
CA PHE A 220 -0.80 3.82 -11.70
C PHE A 220 -1.10 5.04 -12.57
N ALA A 221 -1.14 6.21 -11.95
CA ALA A 221 -1.26 7.50 -12.62
C ALA A 221 0.02 8.31 -12.46
N PHE A 222 0.42 8.94 -13.56
CA PHE A 222 1.64 9.70 -13.72
C PHE A 222 1.31 11.11 -14.21
N GLU A 223 2.04 12.10 -13.72
CA GLU A 223 1.99 13.48 -14.21
C GLU A 223 3.38 13.89 -14.68
N GLU A 224 3.48 14.60 -15.81
CA GLU A 224 4.73 15.24 -16.22
C GLU A 224 4.91 16.56 -15.46
N ILE A 225 5.93 16.63 -14.59
CA ILE A 225 6.31 17.83 -13.86
C ILE A 225 7.73 18.22 -14.25
N ASP A 226 7.90 19.46 -14.74
CA ASP A 226 9.20 20.01 -15.13
C ASP A 226 9.95 19.10 -16.15
N GLY A 227 9.20 18.44 -17.04
CA GLY A 227 9.72 17.54 -18.08
C GLY A 227 10.07 16.12 -17.59
N VAL A 228 9.64 15.74 -16.38
CA VAL A 228 9.93 14.45 -15.73
C VAL A 228 8.63 13.77 -15.31
N ASP A 229 8.53 12.46 -15.55
CA ASP A 229 7.41 11.65 -15.08
C ASP A 229 7.43 11.51 -13.55
N LEU A 230 6.33 11.86 -12.90
CA LEU A 230 6.07 11.61 -11.49
C LEU A 230 4.89 10.63 -11.34
N CYS A 231 5.14 9.45 -10.78
CA CYS A 231 4.08 8.54 -10.36
C CYS A 231 3.45 9.05 -9.06
N PHE A 232 2.17 9.43 -9.08
CA PHE A 232 1.54 10.10 -7.93
C PHE A 232 0.38 9.34 -7.30
N PHE A 233 -0.16 8.32 -7.98
CA PHE A 233 -1.29 7.52 -7.50
C PHE A 233 -1.15 6.07 -7.96
N GLY A 234 -1.49 5.13 -7.09
CA GLY A 234 -1.49 3.69 -7.37
C GLY A 234 -2.75 3.04 -6.81
N MET A 235 -3.26 2.03 -7.49
CA MET A 235 -4.43 1.26 -7.03
C MET A 235 -4.35 -0.19 -7.48
N HIS A 236 -4.67 -1.10 -6.55
CA HIS A 236 -4.88 -2.53 -6.79
C HIS A 236 -6.34 -2.89 -6.59
N VAL A 237 -6.89 -3.68 -7.51
CA VAL A 237 -8.30 -4.10 -7.50
C VAL A 237 -8.43 -5.61 -7.70
N GLN A 238 -9.54 -6.16 -7.20
CA GLN A 238 -9.99 -7.52 -7.44
C GLN A 238 -11.31 -7.45 -8.23
N GLU A 239 -11.37 -8.13 -9.37
CA GLU A 239 -12.55 -8.16 -10.24
C GLU A 239 -13.10 -9.59 -10.34
N TYR A 240 -14.22 -9.85 -9.68
CA TYR A 240 -14.91 -11.14 -9.66
C TYR A 240 -15.96 -11.20 -10.78
N GLY A 241 -15.65 -11.97 -11.82
CA GLY A 241 -16.41 -11.99 -13.08
C GLY A 241 -17.81 -12.61 -12.99
N SER A 242 -18.46 -12.76 -14.15
CA SER A 242 -19.77 -13.42 -14.25
C SER A 242 -19.73 -14.91 -13.95
N ASP A 243 -18.57 -15.55 -14.14
CA ASP A 243 -18.41 -17.00 -13.98
C ASP A 243 -17.97 -17.35 -12.55
N CYS A 244 -17.76 -16.33 -11.70
CA CYS A 244 -17.45 -16.51 -10.30
C CYS A 244 -18.72 -16.95 -9.54
N PRO A 245 -18.64 -17.95 -8.63
CA PRO A 245 -19.78 -18.36 -7.82
C PRO A 245 -20.32 -17.21 -6.93
N PRO A 246 -21.62 -17.22 -6.60
CA PRO A 246 -22.14 -16.42 -5.49
C PRO A 246 -21.42 -16.79 -4.18
N PRO A 247 -21.19 -15.83 -3.27
CA PRO A 247 -21.72 -14.46 -3.27
C PRO A 247 -20.86 -13.42 -4.04
N ASN A 248 -19.76 -13.82 -4.69
CA ASN A 248 -18.79 -12.88 -5.29
C ASN A 248 -19.10 -12.45 -6.74
N GLN A 249 -20.00 -13.14 -7.42
CA GLN A 249 -20.37 -12.90 -8.81
C GLN A 249 -20.61 -11.42 -9.15
N ARG A 250 -19.95 -10.89 -10.19
CA ARG A 250 -20.08 -9.51 -10.70
C ARG A 250 -19.72 -8.40 -9.70
N ARG A 251 -18.76 -8.65 -8.80
CA ARG A 251 -18.30 -7.66 -7.81
C ARG A 251 -16.88 -7.19 -8.09
N VAL A 252 -16.60 -5.94 -7.74
CA VAL A 252 -15.23 -5.42 -7.68
C VAL A 252 -14.90 -4.98 -6.27
N TYR A 253 -13.66 -5.17 -5.85
CA TYR A 253 -13.14 -4.74 -4.55
C TYR A 253 -11.84 -3.96 -4.75
N ILE A 254 -11.70 -2.81 -4.09
CA ILE A 254 -10.44 -2.07 -4.06
C ILE A 254 -9.60 -2.66 -2.94
N SER A 255 -8.51 -3.36 -3.28
CA SER A 255 -7.62 -3.95 -2.28
C SER A 255 -6.84 -2.87 -1.54
N TYR A 256 -6.13 -2.04 -2.30
CA TYR A 256 -5.32 -0.95 -1.77
C TYR A 256 -5.31 0.19 -2.78
N LEU A 257 -5.29 1.42 -2.27
CA LEU A 257 -4.91 2.59 -3.04
C LEU A 257 -3.97 3.45 -2.22
N ASP A 258 -3.12 4.18 -2.92
CA ASP A 258 -2.10 5.02 -2.30
C ASP A 258 -1.74 6.21 -3.19
N SER A 259 -1.10 7.23 -2.62
CA SER A 259 -0.70 8.41 -3.37
C SER A 259 0.48 9.14 -2.75
N VAL A 260 1.31 9.77 -3.57
CA VAL A 260 2.27 10.80 -3.14
C VAL A 260 1.75 12.19 -3.52
N HIS A 261 1.79 13.14 -2.59
CA HIS A 261 0.98 14.35 -2.64
C HIS A 261 1.48 15.45 -3.61
N PHE A 262 2.38 15.14 -4.54
CA PHE A 262 3.10 16.14 -5.36
C PHE A 262 2.36 16.61 -6.61
N PHE A 263 1.18 16.06 -6.92
CA PHE A 263 0.35 16.44 -8.07
C PHE A 263 0.17 17.97 -8.21
N ARG A 264 0.30 18.50 -9.42
CA ARG A 264 0.11 19.92 -9.76
C ARG A 264 -1.13 20.14 -10.67
N PRO A 265 -1.98 21.14 -10.38
CA PRO A 265 -1.97 21.98 -9.19
C PRO A 265 -2.54 21.26 -7.95
N LYS A 266 -2.02 21.61 -6.78
CA LYS A 266 -2.43 21.03 -5.48
C LYS A 266 -3.94 21.12 -5.21
N CYS A 267 -4.61 22.18 -5.70
CA CYS A 267 -6.04 22.40 -5.52
C CYS A 267 -6.92 21.37 -6.26
N LEU A 268 -6.40 20.75 -7.34
CA LEU A 268 -7.13 19.75 -8.13
C LEU A 268 -6.80 18.31 -7.74
N ARG A 269 -5.74 18.08 -6.96
CA ARG A 269 -5.25 16.74 -6.59
C ARG A 269 -6.34 15.79 -6.08
N THR A 270 -7.13 16.21 -5.09
CA THR A 270 -8.22 15.38 -4.57
C THR A 270 -9.30 15.10 -5.62
N ALA A 271 -9.61 16.08 -6.48
CA ALA A 271 -10.58 15.89 -7.55
C ALA A 271 -10.06 14.89 -8.59
N VAL A 272 -8.77 14.93 -8.94
CA VAL A 272 -8.15 13.97 -9.86
C VAL A 272 -8.22 12.54 -9.31
N TYR A 273 -7.93 12.34 -8.02
CA TYR A 273 -8.08 11.02 -7.39
C TYR A 273 -9.52 10.51 -7.48
N HIS A 274 -10.49 11.39 -7.26
CA HIS A 274 -11.91 11.04 -7.41
C HIS A 274 -12.25 10.71 -8.86
N GLU A 275 -11.76 11.46 -9.85
CA GLU A 275 -12.01 11.17 -11.27
C GLU A 275 -11.45 9.81 -11.69
N ILE A 276 -10.32 9.38 -11.14
CA ILE A 276 -9.77 8.03 -11.37
C ILE A 276 -10.73 6.96 -10.80
N LEU A 277 -11.16 7.10 -9.54
CA LEU A 277 -12.05 6.13 -8.89
C LEU A 277 -13.43 6.08 -9.56
N ILE A 278 -14.03 7.22 -9.85
CA ILE A 278 -15.31 7.32 -10.54
C ILE A 278 -15.21 6.74 -11.95
N GLY A 279 -14.13 7.04 -12.66
CA GLY A 279 -13.85 6.45 -13.98
C GLY A 279 -13.73 4.92 -13.91
N TYR A 280 -13.09 4.39 -12.86
CA TYR A 280 -12.97 2.95 -12.68
C TYR A 280 -14.35 2.32 -12.46
N LEU A 281 -15.17 2.88 -11.56
CA LEU A 281 -16.54 2.42 -11.30
C LEU A 281 -17.42 2.48 -12.56
N GLU A 282 -17.30 3.55 -13.35
CA GLU A 282 -17.99 3.68 -14.63
C GLU A 282 -17.58 2.60 -15.63
N TYR A 283 -16.27 2.35 -15.73
CA TYR A 283 -15.73 1.36 -16.66
C TYR A 283 -16.21 -0.05 -16.32
N VAL A 284 -16.12 -0.46 -15.06
CA VAL A 284 -16.55 -1.81 -14.65
C VAL A 284 -18.08 -1.97 -14.71
N LYS A 285 -18.85 -0.90 -14.44
CA LYS A 285 -20.29 -0.89 -14.69
C LYS A 285 -20.63 -1.18 -16.15
N LYS A 286 -19.89 -0.58 -17.11
CA LYS A 286 -20.07 -0.85 -18.55
C LYS A 286 -19.73 -2.29 -18.93
N LEU A 287 -18.84 -2.95 -18.19
CA LEU A 287 -18.53 -4.38 -18.36
C LEU A 287 -19.57 -5.31 -17.68
N GLY A 288 -20.53 -4.75 -16.95
CA GLY A 288 -21.60 -5.50 -16.29
C GLY A 288 -21.26 -5.97 -14.88
N TYR A 289 -20.25 -5.38 -14.22
CA TYR A 289 -20.11 -5.50 -12.77
C TYR A 289 -21.22 -4.69 -12.08
N THR A 290 -21.81 -5.25 -11.04
CA THR A 290 -23.03 -4.71 -10.41
C THR A 290 -22.76 -4.03 -9.07
N THR A 291 -21.67 -4.38 -8.38
CA THR A 291 -21.36 -3.85 -7.05
C THR A 291 -19.87 -3.59 -6.86
N GLY A 292 -19.53 -2.41 -6.36
CA GLY A 292 -18.18 -2.07 -5.91
C GLY A 292 -18.09 -2.07 -4.39
N HIS A 293 -16.99 -2.60 -3.86
CA HIS A 293 -16.70 -2.71 -2.43
C HIS A 293 -15.43 -1.94 -2.09
N ILE A 294 -15.49 -1.16 -1.02
CA ILE A 294 -14.39 -0.31 -0.53
C ILE A 294 -14.29 -0.47 0.98
N TRP A 295 -13.15 -0.94 1.46
CA TRP A 295 -12.81 -0.87 2.87
C TRP A 295 -12.03 0.42 3.15
N ALA A 296 -12.66 1.35 3.87
CA ALA A 296 -12.04 2.63 4.24
C ALA A 296 -11.07 2.48 5.41
N CYS A 297 -9.97 1.76 5.18
CA CYS A 297 -8.90 1.50 6.14
C CYS A 297 -7.68 2.38 5.81
N PRO A 298 -7.26 3.30 6.68
CA PRO A 298 -5.96 3.95 6.55
C PRO A 298 -4.82 2.98 6.88
N PRO A 299 -3.60 3.19 6.33
CA PRO A 299 -2.46 2.38 6.71
C PRO A 299 -2.12 2.60 8.20
N SER A 300 -1.50 1.59 8.80
CA SER A 300 -0.98 1.69 10.17
C SER A 300 0.14 2.73 10.25
N GLU A 301 0.44 3.21 11.45
CA GLU A 301 1.52 4.20 11.62
C GLU A 301 2.87 3.61 11.19
N GLY A 302 3.52 4.26 10.21
CA GLY A 302 4.79 3.81 9.64
C GLY A 302 4.68 2.72 8.58
N ASP A 303 3.47 2.37 8.14
CA ASP A 303 3.20 1.41 7.07
C ASP A 303 2.81 2.14 5.77
N ASP A 304 3.20 1.56 4.63
CA ASP A 304 2.97 2.14 3.30
C ASP A 304 2.20 1.11 2.44
N TYR A 305 1.06 1.51 1.85
CA TYR A 305 0.29 0.57 1.03
C TYR A 305 0.97 0.23 -0.30
N ILE A 306 1.51 1.24 -1.01
CA ILE A 306 2.13 1.04 -2.32
C ILE A 306 3.44 1.83 -2.43
N PHE A 307 3.46 3.11 -2.05
CA PHE A 307 4.62 3.97 -2.22
C PHE A 307 5.48 3.98 -0.96
N HIS A 308 6.66 3.38 -1.05
CA HIS A 308 7.57 3.34 0.08
C HIS A 308 8.07 4.74 0.48
N CYS A 309 8.05 5.01 1.79
CA CYS A 309 8.61 6.18 2.44
C CYS A 309 7.95 7.50 1.98
N HIS A 310 6.70 7.69 2.39
CA HIS A 310 5.95 8.92 2.13
C HIS A 310 6.65 10.20 2.63
N PRO A 311 6.36 11.37 2.01
CA PRO A 311 6.82 12.65 2.50
C PRO A 311 6.41 12.87 3.97
N PRO A 312 7.31 13.29 4.89
CA PRO A 312 6.98 13.44 6.31
C PRO A 312 5.84 14.43 6.59
N ASP A 313 5.63 15.41 5.71
CA ASP A 313 4.55 16.40 5.80
C ASP A 313 3.24 15.92 5.13
N GLN A 314 3.24 14.76 4.47
CA GLN A 314 2.04 14.10 3.96
C GLN A 314 1.28 13.42 5.10
N LYS A 315 0.24 14.10 5.59
CA LYS A 315 -0.62 13.57 6.65
C LYS A 315 -1.46 12.38 6.19
N ILE A 316 -1.34 11.25 6.87
CA ILE A 316 -2.23 10.09 6.72
C ILE A 316 -3.64 10.44 7.28
N PRO A 317 -4.72 10.23 6.52
CA PRO A 317 -6.07 10.52 6.99
C PRO A 317 -6.50 9.51 8.07
N LYS A 318 -7.09 10.00 9.17
CA LYS A 318 -7.78 9.15 10.16
C LYS A 318 -9.05 8.51 9.55
N PRO A 319 -9.58 7.39 10.09
CA PRO A 319 -10.70 6.65 9.50
C PRO A 319 -11.90 7.51 9.12
N LYS A 320 -12.37 8.39 10.02
CA LYS A 320 -13.51 9.30 9.74
C LYS A 320 -13.24 10.21 8.53
N ARG A 321 -12.03 10.75 8.39
CA ARG A 321 -11.69 11.63 7.26
C ARG A 321 -11.65 10.84 5.95
N LEU A 322 -11.13 9.62 5.98
CA LEU A 322 -11.08 8.75 4.82
C LEU A 322 -12.49 8.30 4.38
N GLN A 323 -13.38 7.99 5.33
CA GLN A 323 -14.79 7.70 5.06
C GLN A 323 -15.48 8.88 4.37
N GLU A 324 -15.34 10.10 4.90
CA GLU A 324 -15.93 11.30 4.28
C GLU A 324 -15.32 11.61 2.90
N TRP A 325 -14.05 11.28 2.70
CA TRP A 325 -13.39 11.38 1.38
C TRP A 325 -14.05 10.45 0.35
N TYR A 326 -14.27 9.19 0.69
CA TYR A 326 -14.98 8.24 -0.18
C TYR A 326 -16.45 8.62 -0.39
N LYS A 327 -17.17 9.06 0.66
CA LYS A 327 -18.55 9.55 0.50
C LYS A 327 -18.64 10.68 -0.50
N LYS A 328 -17.76 11.69 -0.39
CA LYS A 328 -17.69 12.79 -1.36
C LYS A 328 -17.43 12.31 -2.79
N MET A 329 -16.58 11.29 -2.97
CA MET A 329 -16.34 10.66 -4.27
C MET A 329 -17.61 9.97 -4.79
N LEU A 330 -18.30 9.19 -3.95
CA LEU A 330 -19.52 8.46 -4.30
C LEU A 330 -20.71 9.38 -4.55
N ASP A 331 -20.87 10.47 -3.80
CA ASP A 331 -21.89 11.50 -4.02
C ASP A 331 -21.75 12.13 -5.41
N LYS A 332 -20.50 12.40 -5.81
CA LYS A 332 -20.21 12.86 -7.18
C LYS A 332 -20.55 11.78 -8.20
N ALA A 333 -20.19 10.52 -7.95
CA ALA A 333 -20.50 9.40 -8.83
C ALA A 333 -22.02 9.19 -9.00
N MET A 334 -22.82 9.43 -7.96
CA MET A 334 -24.27 9.43 -8.02
C MET A 334 -24.82 10.59 -8.84
N THR A 335 -24.28 11.79 -8.65
CA THR A 335 -24.63 12.98 -9.46
C THR A 335 -24.35 12.74 -10.95
N ASP A 336 -23.23 12.08 -11.25
CA ASP A 336 -22.82 11.68 -12.60
C ASP A 336 -23.63 10.46 -13.13
N ARG A 337 -24.57 9.90 -12.35
CA ARG A 337 -25.41 8.72 -12.65
C ARG A 337 -24.62 7.43 -12.91
N ILE A 338 -23.42 7.35 -12.35
CA ILE A 338 -22.54 6.19 -12.43
C ILE A 338 -22.90 5.23 -11.31
N VAL A 339 -22.92 5.70 -10.07
CA VAL A 339 -23.38 4.95 -8.90
C VAL A 339 -24.88 5.19 -8.72
N HIS A 340 -25.65 4.13 -8.46
CA HIS A 340 -27.08 4.26 -8.20
C HIS A 340 -27.32 4.74 -6.76
N ASP A 341 -26.76 4.02 -5.80
CA ASP A 341 -26.71 4.32 -4.38
C ASP A 341 -25.48 3.66 -3.76
N TYR A 342 -25.17 4.03 -2.51
CA TYR A 342 -24.18 3.33 -1.69
C TYR A 342 -24.66 3.26 -0.25
N LYS A 343 -24.27 2.21 0.46
CA LYS A 343 -24.65 1.94 1.84
C LYS A 343 -23.46 1.41 2.62
N ASP A 344 -23.46 1.62 3.94
CA ASP A 344 -22.61 0.81 4.79
C ASP A 344 -23.09 -0.65 4.76
N ILE A 345 -22.18 -1.57 5.08
CA ILE A 345 -22.43 -3.00 4.95
C ILE A 345 -23.54 -3.51 5.87
N PHE A 346 -23.71 -2.90 7.06
CA PHE A 346 -24.76 -3.29 7.99
C PHE A 346 -26.15 -2.96 7.43
N LYS A 347 -26.31 -1.74 6.90
CA LYS A 347 -27.53 -1.33 6.22
C LYS A 347 -27.81 -2.17 4.97
N GLN A 348 -26.78 -2.44 4.16
CA GLN A 348 -26.92 -3.29 2.97
C GLN A 348 -27.35 -4.71 3.34
N ALA A 349 -26.71 -5.34 4.34
CA ALA A 349 -27.07 -6.68 4.80
C ALA A 349 -28.51 -6.75 5.33
N THR A 350 -28.96 -5.70 6.02
CA THR A 350 -30.34 -5.59 6.54
C THR A 350 -31.35 -5.49 5.39
N GLU A 351 -31.09 -4.65 4.38
CA GLU A 351 -31.99 -4.47 3.24
C GLU A 351 -32.03 -5.69 2.33
N ASP A 352 -30.89 -6.37 2.15
CA ASP A 352 -30.79 -7.63 1.41
C ASP A 352 -31.38 -8.81 2.19
N ARG A 353 -31.72 -8.61 3.47
CA ARG A 353 -32.22 -9.63 4.40
C ARG A 353 -31.28 -10.82 4.52
N LEU A 354 -29.98 -10.54 4.62
CA LEU A 354 -28.98 -11.59 4.83
C LEU A 354 -29.25 -12.30 6.15
N THR A 355 -29.22 -13.62 6.09
CA THR A 355 -29.53 -14.52 7.21
C THR A 355 -28.31 -15.33 7.65
N SER A 356 -27.29 -15.42 6.80
CA SER A 356 -26.10 -16.23 7.03
C SER A 356 -24.82 -15.56 6.56
N ALA A 357 -23.71 -15.85 7.25
CA ALA A 357 -22.39 -15.35 6.92
C ALA A 357 -21.93 -15.75 5.50
N LYS A 358 -22.37 -16.90 4.97
CA LYS A 358 -22.04 -17.37 3.62
C LYS A 358 -22.58 -16.49 2.49
N GLU A 359 -23.50 -15.57 2.81
CA GLU A 359 -24.09 -14.64 1.84
C GLU A 359 -23.26 -13.35 1.71
N LEU A 360 -22.29 -13.12 2.61
CA LEU A 360 -21.35 -12.00 2.52
C LEU A 360 -20.29 -12.27 1.45
N PRO A 361 -19.98 -11.28 0.58
CA PRO A 361 -18.86 -11.40 -0.36
C PRO A 361 -17.54 -11.69 0.35
N TYR A 362 -16.73 -12.59 -0.21
CA TYR A 362 -15.51 -13.10 0.40
C TYR A 362 -14.28 -12.68 -0.41
N PHE A 363 -13.55 -11.66 0.03
CA PHE A 363 -12.45 -11.04 -0.72
C PHE A 363 -11.06 -11.36 -0.14
N GLU A 364 -10.04 -11.41 -1.00
CA GLU A 364 -8.66 -11.62 -0.55
C GLU A 364 -8.19 -10.41 0.29
N GLY A 365 -7.63 -10.66 1.47
CA GLY A 365 -7.07 -9.62 2.34
C GLY A 365 -8.07 -8.63 2.95
N ASP A 366 -9.37 -8.90 2.84
CA ASP A 366 -10.42 -8.07 3.45
C ASP A 366 -10.58 -8.35 4.97
N PHE A 367 -11.27 -7.45 5.66
CA PHE A 367 -11.58 -7.53 7.08
C PHE A 367 -12.49 -8.72 7.41
N TRP A 368 -13.56 -8.92 6.63
CA TRP A 368 -14.64 -9.87 6.96
C TRP A 368 -14.19 -11.34 7.04
N PRO A 369 -13.37 -11.87 6.10
CA PRO A 369 -12.84 -13.23 6.22
C PRO A 369 -12.15 -13.52 7.56
N ASN A 370 -11.37 -12.58 8.11
CA ASN A 370 -10.67 -12.80 9.38
C ASN A 370 -11.61 -12.73 10.57
N VAL A 371 -12.55 -11.77 10.60
CA VAL A 371 -13.56 -11.66 11.67
C VAL A 371 -14.46 -12.89 11.73
N LEU A 372 -14.81 -13.46 10.56
CA LEU A 372 -15.61 -14.68 10.51
C LEU A 372 -14.87 -15.88 11.12
N GLU A 373 -13.56 -16.01 10.89
CA GLU A 373 -12.76 -17.06 11.53
C GLU A 373 -12.70 -16.88 13.05
N GLU A 374 -12.49 -15.64 13.53
CA GLU A 374 -12.49 -15.33 14.96
C GLU A 374 -13.85 -15.64 15.60
N SER A 375 -14.95 -15.23 14.96
CA SER A 375 -16.31 -15.46 15.45
C SER A 375 -16.68 -16.94 15.48
N ILE A 376 -16.28 -17.73 14.47
CA ILE A 376 -16.53 -19.19 14.45
C ILE A 376 -15.79 -19.86 15.60
N LYS A 377 -14.52 -19.49 15.82
CA LYS A 377 -13.72 -20.04 16.91
C LYS A 377 -14.32 -19.72 18.28
N GLU A 378 -14.81 -18.49 18.49
CA GLU A 378 -15.50 -18.10 19.73
C GLU A 378 -16.77 -18.93 19.95
N LEU A 379 -17.59 -19.13 18.91
CA LEU A 379 -18.80 -19.95 18.99
C LEU A 379 -18.49 -21.42 19.33
N GLU A 380 -17.45 -22.00 18.72
CA GLU A 380 -17.02 -23.38 19.02
C GLU A 380 -16.57 -23.53 20.48
N GLN A 381 -15.84 -22.54 21.01
CA GLN A 381 -15.42 -22.52 22.41
C GLN A 381 -16.62 -22.44 23.36
N GLU A 382 -17.59 -21.56 23.08
CA GLU A 382 -18.82 -21.47 23.87
C GLU A 382 -19.65 -22.76 23.83
N GLU A 383 -19.70 -23.46 22.69
CA GLU A 383 -20.39 -24.75 22.58
C GLU A 383 -19.69 -25.86 23.36
N GLU A 384 -18.35 -25.89 23.34
CA GLU A 384 -17.58 -26.84 24.15
C GLU A 384 -17.76 -26.60 25.64
N GLU A 385 -17.75 -25.33 26.08
CA GLU A 385 -17.99 -24.95 27.47
C GLU A 385 -19.39 -25.37 27.91
N ARG A 386 -20.43 -25.10 27.12
CA ARG A 386 -21.80 -25.55 27.40
C ARG A 386 -21.90 -27.08 27.51
N LYS A 387 -21.28 -27.83 26.59
CA LYS A 387 -21.25 -29.30 26.66
C LYS A 387 -20.53 -29.82 27.91
N ARG A 388 -19.45 -29.14 28.34
CA ARG A 388 -18.76 -29.49 29.60
C ARG A 388 -19.64 -29.21 30.81
N GLU A 389 -20.32 -28.07 30.87
CA GLU A 389 -21.26 -27.73 31.95
C GLU A 389 -22.43 -28.72 32.04
N GLU A 390 -23.03 -29.08 30.90
CA GLU A 390 -24.10 -30.08 30.83
C GLU A 390 -23.62 -31.46 31.32
N ASN A 391 -22.43 -31.90 30.92
CA ASN A 391 -21.86 -33.17 31.39
C ASN A 391 -21.54 -33.15 32.89
N THR A 392 -21.04 -32.04 33.43
CA THR A 392 -20.72 -31.90 34.86
C THR A 392 -22.00 -31.85 35.73
N SER A 393 -23.07 -31.27 35.19
CA SER A 393 -24.39 -31.21 35.84
C SER A 393 -25.09 -32.58 35.87
N ASN A 394 -24.91 -33.40 34.83
CA ASN A 394 -25.46 -34.76 34.79
C ASN A 394 -24.70 -35.73 35.71
N GLU A 395 -23.37 -35.59 35.84
CA GLU A 395 -22.58 -36.40 36.78
C GLU A 395 -22.92 -36.11 38.25
N SER A 396 -23.30 -34.88 38.59
CA SER A 396 -23.68 -34.51 39.96
C SER A 396 -25.09 -34.97 40.37
N THR A 397 -25.96 -35.30 39.41
CA THR A 397 -27.27 -35.93 39.68
C THR A 397 -27.22 -37.45 39.94
N ASP A 398 -26.16 -38.13 39.51
CA ASP A 398 -26.04 -39.59 39.69
C ASP A 398 -25.44 -39.98 41.04
N VAL A 399 -24.69 -39.07 41.70
CA VAL A 399 -24.11 -39.31 43.04
C VAL A 399 -25.14 -39.23 44.18
N THR A 400 -26.36 -38.72 43.92
CA THR A 400 -27.42 -38.62 44.95
C THR A 400 -28.41 -39.79 44.97
N LYS A 401 -28.20 -40.83 44.14
CA LYS A 401 -29.04 -42.05 44.08
C LYS A 401 -28.32 -43.36 44.43
N GLY A 402 -27.18 -43.29 45.10
CA GLY A 402 -26.44 -44.44 45.65
C GLY A 402 -26.80 -44.74 47.09
#